data_AF-A0A2T4VUH0-F1
#
_entry.id   AF-A0A2T4VUH0-F1
#
_cell.length_a   1.000
_cell.length_b   1.000
_cell.length_c   1.000
_cell.angle_alpha   90.00
_cell.angle_beta   90.00
_cell.angle_gamma   90.00
#
_symmetry.space_group_name_H-M   'P 1'
#
loop_
_entity.id
_entity.type
_entity.pdbx_description
1 polymer ?
#
loop_
_entity_poly.entity_id
_entity_poly.type
_entity_poly.pdbx_seq_one_letter_code
_entity_poly.pdbx_strand_id
1 'polypeptide(L)'
;MRHALAFLTAALLFTGCHKNTGESPTPPADARDSGQTGSTESTLSATAPSGGGDKAQAGTKAQTGGKAAVEACVDRWLQEHKLDNYGHPEGTMYAGGTPLFNEATGETRDRLEYVFSRQPEARKACAEKNAQ
;
A
#
# COMPACT_ATOMS: atom_id res chain seq x y z
N MET A 1 28.34 5.09 -45.48
CA MET A 1 29.47 4.67 -44.63
C MET A 1 28.89 3.86 -43.48
N ARG A 2 29.13 2.55 -43.50
CA ARG A 2 28.59 1.54 -42.58
C ARG A 2 29.48 1.51 -41.33
N HIS A 3 28.95 1.80 -40.15
CA HIS A 3 29.64 1.49 -38.90
C HIS A 3 28.97 0.29 -38.25
N ALA A 4 29.54 -0.88 -38.57
CA ALA A 4 29.40 -2.09 -37.79
C ALA A 4 30.25 -1.94 -36.52
N LEU A 5 29.65 -2.12 -35.35
CA LEU A 5 30.37 -2.47 -34.14
C LEU A 5 29.47 -3.37 -33.30
N ALA A 6 29.72 -4.66 -33.48
CA ALA A 6 29.25 -5.72 -32.62
C ALA A 6 30.03 -5.64 -31.30
N PHE A 7 29.33 -5.43 -30.19
CA PHE A 7 29.85 -5.74 -28.87
C PHE A 7 29.11 -6.96 -28.33
N LEU A 8 29.76 -8.09 -28.57
CA LEU A 8 29.54 -9.39 -27.94
C LEU A 8 30.23 -9.38 -26.55
N THR A 9 29.79 -10.28 -25.67
CA THR A 9 30.35 -10.69 -24.34
C THR A 9 29.72 -9.99 -23.13
N ALA A 10 29.41 -10.66 -22.02
CA ALA A 10 29.21 -12.08 -21.69
C ALA A 10 28.44 -12.10 -20.36
N ALA A 11 27.60 -13.13 -20.16
CA ALA A 11 26.88 -13.36 -18.91
C ALA A 11 27.83 -13.77 -17.78
N LEU A 12 27.63 -13.23 -16.58
CA LEU A 12 28.12 -13.81 -15.33
C LEU A 12 26.96 -13.89 -14.32
N LEU A 13 26.52 -15.13 -14.09
CA LEU A 13 25.60 -15.55 -13.05
C LEU A 13 26.35 -15.54 -11.71
N PHE A 14 25.90 -14.73 -10.76
CA PHE A 14 26.25 -14.93 -9.35
C PHE A 14 25.12 -15.73 -8.68
N THR A 15 25.22 -17.06 -8.77
CA THR A 15 24.53 -17.98 -7.87
C THR A 15 25.18 -17.88 -6.49
N GLY A 16 24.40 -17.46 -5.50
CA GLY A 16 24.82 -17.31 -4.12
C GLY A 16 25.14 -18.64 -3.45
N CYS A 17 26.24 -18.66 -2.71
CA CYS A 17 26.52 -19.61 -1.65
C CYS A 17 26.20 -18.93 -0.31
N HIS A 18 25.14 -19.36 0.39
CA HIS A 18 25.07 -19.16 1.83
C HIS A 18 24.94 -20.51 2.51
N LYS A 19 26.03 -20.88 3.18
CA LYS A 19 26.15 -22.03 4.06
C LYS A 19 25.85 -21.55 5.48
N ASN A 20 24.80 -22.08 6.10
CA ASN A 20 24.79 -22.23 7.56
C ASN A 20 23.97 -23.47 7.96
N THR A 21 24.76 -24.46 8.34
CA THR A 21 24.48 -25.59 9.22
C THR A 21 23.78 -25.13 10.50
N GLY A 22 22.76 -25.87 10.93
CA GLY A 22 22.08 -25.64 12.19
C GLY A 22 21.02 -26.70 12.47
N GLU A 23 21.44 -27.95 12.58
CA GLU A 23 20.70 -28.96 13.32
C GLU A 23 20.75 -28.58 14.80
N SER A 24 19.61 -28.58 15.48
CA SER A 24 19.58 -28.53 16.94
C SER A 24 18.41 -29.36 17.47
N PRO A 25 18.62 -30.03 18.61
CA PRO A 25 17.96 -31.27 18.96
C PRO A 25 16.69 -31.01 19.76
N THR A 26 15.75 -31.95 19.69
CA THR A 26 14.62 -32.04 20.62
C THR A 26 15.11 -32.23 22.06
N PRO A 27 14.71 -31.40 23.03
CA PRO A 27 14.85 -31.75 24.45
C PRO A 27 13.67 -32.60 24.94
N PRO A 28 13.90 -33.54 25.88
CA PRO A 28 12.88 -34.43 26.43
C PRO A 28 12.01 -33.76 27.51
N ALA A 29 10.87 -34.41 27.77
CA ALA A 29 10.00 -34.18 28.91
C ALA A 29 10.74 -34.39 30.25
N ASP A 30 10.52 -33.49 31.22
CA ASP A 30 9.85 -33.78 32.51
C ASP A 30 10.13 -32.70 33.58
N ALA A 31 9.12 -32.54 34.46
CA ALA A 31 9.15 -32.04 35.83
C ALA A 31 9.10 -30.51 36.13
N ARG A 32 7.93 -30.09 36.66
CA ARG A 32 7.66 -29.51 38.02
C ARG A 32 8.49 -28.28 38.44
N ASP A 33 8.02 -27.27 39.19
CA ASP A 33 6.86 -27.04 40.06
C ASP A 33 6.97 -25.58 40.56
N SER A 34 5.84 -25.02 41.00
CA SER A 34 5.68 -23.83 41.88
C SER A 34 6.12 -22.44 41.40
N GLY A 35 5.11 -21.56 41.28
CA GLY A 35 5.19 -20.29 42.00
C GLY A 35 4.61 -19.07 41.30
N GLN A 36 3.39 -18.72 41.72
CA GLN A 36 3.02 -17.37 42.17
C GLN A 36 2.27 -16.43 41.21
N THR A 37 0.98 -16.28 41.57
CA THR A 37 0.15 -15.05 41.65
C THR A 37 -0.17 -14.26 40.38
N GLY A 38 -1.44 -14.39 39.98
CA GLY A 38 -2.42 -13.32 40.23
C GLY A 38 -2.35 -12.12 39.32
N SER A 39 -3.20 -12.12 38.28
CA SER A 39 -3.93 -10.93 37.86
C SER A 39 -5.18 -11.38 37.12
N THR A 40 -6.32 -11.16 37.77
CA THR A 40 -7.64 -11.19 37.17
C THR A 40 -7.77 -10.01 36.22
N GLU A 41 -7.90 -10.25 34.93
CA GLU A 41 -8.56 -9.31 34.04
C GLU A 41 -9.87 -9.90 33.55
N SER A 42 -10.91 -9.58 34.32
CA SER A 42 -12.26 -9.45 33.80
C SER A 42 -12.26 -8.33 32.77
N THR A 43 -12.53 -8.64 31.51
CA THR A 43 -13.26 -7.72 30.64
C THR A 43 -14.13 -8.49 29.67
N LEU A 44 -15.43 -8.39 29.93
CA LEU A 44 -16.52 -8.75 29.05
C LEU A 44 -16.61 -7.75 27.88
N SER A 45 -17.17 -8.25 26.77
CA SER A 45 -17.94 -7.50 25.76
C SER A 45 -17.20 -6.63 24.75
N ALA A 46 -17.23 -7.07 23.49
CA ALA A 46 -18.03 -6.38 22.48
C ALA A 46 -18.38 -7.32 21.32
N THR A 47 -19.63 -7.78 21.29
CA THR A 47 -20.28 -8.30 20.09
C THR A 47 -20.40 -7.15 19.07
N ALA A 48 -19.74 -7.27 17.92
CA ALA A 48 -19.98 -6.41 16.77
C ALA A 48 -21.16 -6.98 15.96
N PRO A 49 -22.27 -6.25 15.77
CA PRO A 49 -23.22 -6.59 14.72
C PRO A 49 -22.70 -6.07 13.38
N SER A 50 -22.45 -7.02 12.47
CA SER A 50 -22.48 -6.81 11.02
C SER A 50 -23.78 -6.12 10.62
N GLY A 51 -23.69 -4.89 10.14
CA GLY A 51 -24.61 -4.31 9.17
C GLY A 51 -23.78 -3.99 7.92
N GLY A 52 -23.87 -4.71 6.80
CA GLY A 52 -25.09 -5.20 6.18
C GLY A 52 -25.71 -4.08 5.35
N GLY A 53 -24.96 -3.58 4.36
CA GLY A 53 -25.35 -2.46 3.51
C GLY A 53 -24.92 -2.59 2.06
N ASP A 54 -24.62 -3.80 1.56
CA ASP A 54 -24.32 -3.99 0.13
C ASP A 54 -25.60 -4.28 -0.65
N LYS A 55 -26.38 -3.23 -0.90
CA LYS A 55 -27.28 -3.23 -2.06
C LYS A 55 -26.64 -2.46 -3.20
N ALA A 56 -26.49 -3.20 -4.30
CA ALA A 56 -26.26 -2.76 -5.67
C ALA A 56 -24.85 -2.31 -6.03
N GLN A 57 -24.05 -3.25 -6.55
CA GLN A 57 -23.13 -2.88 -7.62
C GLN A 57 -22.99 -4.02 -8.65
N ALA A 58 -23.91 -4.02 -9.61
CA ALA A 58 -23.76 -4.72 -10.88
C ALA A 58 -22.98 -3.87 -11.91
N GLY A 59 -22.27 -2.82 -11.45
CA GLY A 59 -21.44 -1.92 -12.28
C GLY A 59 -19.93 -1.98 -11.96
N THR A 60 -19.49 -2.82 -11.03
CA THR A 60 -18.17 -2.69 -10.39
C THR A 60 -17.00 -3.08 -11.28
N LYS A 61 -17.13 -4.02 -12.21
CA LYS A 61 -15.95 -4.52 -12.94
C LYS A 61 -15.41 -3.53 -13.99
N ALA A 62 -16.28 -2.88 -14.77
CA ALA A 62 -15.84 -1.96 -15.81
C ALA A 62 -15.37 -0.61 -15.22
N GLN A 63 -16.05 -0.11 -14.20
CA GLN A 63 -15.70 1.16 -13.55
C GLN A 63 -14.43 1.05 -12.69
N THR A 64 -14.20 -0.10 -12.05
CA THR A 64 -12.96 -0.32 -11.25
C THR A 64 -11.72 -0.38 -12.14
N GLY A 65 -11.82 -0.96 -13.34
CA GLY A 65 -10.70 -1.01 -14.28
C GLY A 65 -10.24 0.37 -14.74
N GLY A 66 -11.18 1.25 -15.08
CA GLY A 66 -10.90 2.64 -15.46
C GLY A 66 -10.30 3.45 -14.30
N LYS A 67 -10.87 3.33 -13.08
CA LYS A 67 -10.33 4.02 -11.90
C LYS A 67 -8.90 3.59 -11.60
N ALA A 68 -8.62 2.28 -11.59
CA ALA A 68 -7.28 1.77 -11.31
C ALA A 68 -6.23 2.26 -12.32
N ALA A 69 -6.59 2.34 -13.62
CA ALA A 69 -5.70 2.88 -14.64
C ALA A 69 -5.40 4.38 -14.42
N VAL A 70 -6.41 5.15 -14.00
CA VAL A 70 -6.23 6.57 -13.66
C VAL A 70 -5.35 6.72 -12.42
N GLU A 71 -5.58 5.95 -11.35
CA GLU A 71 -4.75 5.94 -10.13
C GLU A 71 -3.28 5.65 -10.48
N ALA A 72 -3.02 4.59 -11.25
CA ALA A 72 -1.65 4.23 -11.65
C ALA A 72 -0.96 5.34 -12.49
N CYS A 73 -1.72 6.03 -13.33
CA CYS A 73 -1.18 7.19 -14.06
C CYS A 73 -0.84 8.33 -13.10
N VAL A 74 -1.73 8.65 -12.16
CA VAL A 74 -1.54 9.72 -11.18
C VAL A 74 -0.34 9.43 -10.28
N ASP A 75 -0.18 8.19 -9.81
CA ASP A 75 0.94 7.78 -8.96
C ASP A 75 2.28 8.01 -9.64
N ARG A 76 2.37 7.62 -10.92
CA ARG A 76 3.58 7.87 -11.72
C ARG A 76 3.82 9.36 -11.92
N TRP A 77 2.78 10.13 -12.22
CA TRP A 77 2.91 11.58 -12.39
C TRP A 77 3.39 12.25 -11.09
N LEU A 78 2.83 11.88 -9.94
CA LEU A 78 3.26 12.39 -8.63
C LEU A 78 4.73 12.07 -8.35
N GLN A 79 5.15 10.84 -8.65
CA GLN A 79 6.54 10.40 -8.46
C GLN A 79 7.52 11.17 -9.36
N GLU A 80 7.19 11.37 -10.65
CA GLU A 80 7.99 12.16 -11.59
C GLU A 80 8.18 13.61 -11.10
N HIS A 81 7.20 14.13 -10.35
CA HIS A 81 7.19 15.48 -9.82
C HIS A 81 7.71 15.61 -8.37
N LYS A 82 8.24 14.54 -7.76
CA LYS A 82 8.69 14.51 -6.36
C LYS A 82 7.61 14.91 -5.34
N LEU A 83 6.39 14.47 -5.62
CA LEU A 83 5.25 14.66 -4.75
C LEU A 83 4.91 13.34 -4.04
N ASP A 84 4.34 13.46 -2.86
CA ASP A 84 3.80 12.33 -2.12
C ASP A 84 2.48 11.83 -2.73
N ASN A 85 1.92 10.78 -2.11
CA ASN A 85 0.68 10.15 -2.56
C ASN A 85 -0.54 11.07 -2.57
N TYR A 86 -0.47 12.27 -1.99
CA TYR A 86 -1.57 13.23 -1.91
C TYR A 86 -1.29 14.53 -2.67
N GLY A 87 -0.17 14.61 -3.41
CA GLY A 87 0.22 15.78 -4.18
C GLY A 87 0.90 16.88 -3.37
N HIS A 88 1.45 16.57 -2.20
CA HIS A 88 2.31 17.47 -1.42
C HIS A 88 3.79 17.19 -1.70
N PRO A 89 4.72 18.08 -1.34
CA PRO A 89 6.14 17.78 -1.45
C PRO A 89 6.52 16.48 -0.73
N GLU A 90 7.44 15.72 -1.31
CA GLU A 90 7.99 14.53 -0.66
C GLU A 90 8.50 14.84 0.76
N GLY A 91 8.29 13.90 1.68
CA GLY A 91 8.65 14.08 3.09
C GLY A 91 7.66 14.91 3.93
N THR A 92 6.52 15.31 3.37
CA THR A 92 5.44 15.96 4.14
C THR A 92 4.98 15.03 5.28
N MET A 93 5.01 15.53 6.51
CA MET A 93 4.48 14.84 7.69
C MET A 93 3.02 15.22 7.92
N TYR A 94 2.21 14.23 8.30
CA TYR A 94 0.81 14.42 8.66
C TYR A 94 0.61 14.02 10.12
N ALA A 95 0.40 15.01 10.99
CA ALA A 95 0.02 14.77 12.37
C ALA A 95 -1.46 14.37 12.41
N GLY A 96 -1.77 13.17 12.91
CA GLY A 96 -3.15 12.70 13.02
C GLY A 96 -3.69 11.89 11.83
N GLY A 97 -2.84 11.40 10.92
CA GLY A 97 -3.27 10.44 9.90
C GLY A 97 -3.05 10.93 8.47
N THR A 98 -4.05 10.77 7.60
CA THR A 98 -3.94 11.19 6.18
C THR A 98 -4.68 12.50 5.97
N PRO A 99 -4.29 13.31 4.96
CA PRO A 99 -5.01 14.56 4.69
C PRO A 99 -6.40 14.35 4.07
N LEU A 100 -6.82 13.09 3.87
CA LEU A 100 -8.13 12.75 3.32
C LEU A 100 -9.22 12.71 4.39
N PHE A 101 -8.86 12.61 5.67
CA PHE A 101 -9.82 12.52 6.78
C PHE A 101 -9.94 13.85 7.51
N ASN A 102 -11.17 14.31 7.69
CA ASN A 102 -11.47 15.49 8.48
C ASN A 102 -11.99 15.06 9.86
N GLU A 103 -11.14 15.12 10.88
CA GLU A 103 -11.47 14.67 12.24
C GLU A 103 -12.60 15.47 12.90
N ALA A 104 -12.76 16.75 12.54
CA ALA A 104 -13.81 17.60 13.11
C ALA A 104 -15.22 17.22 12.64
N THR A 105 -15.32 16.64 11.44
CA THR A 105 -16.60 16.27 10.79
C THR A 105 -16.80 14.76 10.68
N GLY A 106 -15.72 13.97 10.75
CA GLY A 106 -15.72 12.53 10.49
C GLY A 106 -15.76 12.17 9.00
N GLU A 107 -15.65 13.14 8.09
CA GLU A 107 -15.74 12.90 6.64
C GLU A 107 -14.40 12.46 6.04
N THR A 108 -14.46 11.56 5.05
CA THR A 108 -13.30 11.15 4.24
C THR A 108 -13.52 11.54 2.79
N ARG A 109 -12.50 12.11 2.15
CA ARG A 109 -12.51 12.48 0.73
C ARG A 109 -11.82 11.43 -0.15
N ASP A 110 -12.30 11.23 -1.38
CA ASP A 110 -11.62 10.39 -2.36
C ASP A 110 -10.24 10.96 -2.70
N ARG A 111 -9.27 10.05 -2.88
CA ARG A 111 -7.89 10.42 -3.13
C ARG A 111 -7.70 11.14 -4.46
N LEU A 112 -8.28 10.64 -5.55
CA LEU A 112 -8.12 11.26 -6.88
C LEU A 112 -8.74 12.64 -6.88
N GLU A 113 -9.92 12.79 -6.28
CA GLU A 113 -10.55 14.09 -6.10
C GLU A 113 -9.62 15.06 -5.35
N TYR A 114 -9.05 14.61 -4.23
CA TYR A 114 -8.10 15.38 -3.44
C TYR A 114 -6.88 15.81 -4.26
N VAL A 115 -6.22 14.86 -4.92
CA VAL A 115 -5.01 15.11 -5.71
C VAL A 115 -5.33 16.07 -6.86
N PHE A 116 -6.41 15.85 -7.61
CA PHE A 116 -6.77 16.70 -8.75
C PHE A 116 -7.18 18.12 -8.36
N SER A 117 -7.74 18.32 -7.16
CA SER A 117 -8.01 19.67 -6.66
C SER A 117 -6.73 20.49 -6.47
N ARG A 118 -5.61 19.82 -6.15
CA ARG A 118 -4.32 20.44 -5.84
C ARG A 118 -3.37 20.43 -7.04
N GLN A 119 -3.43 19.39 -7.85
CA GLN A 119 -2.57 19.13 -9.00
C GLN A 119 -3.44 19.01 -10.27
N PRO A 120 -3.96 20.14 -10.79
CA PRO A 120 -4.81 20.13 -11.99
C PRO A 120 -4.08 19.60 -13.23
N GLU A 121 -2.75 19.72 -13.28
CA GLU A 121 -1.95 19.17 -14.38
C GLU A 121 -1.93 17.63 -14.37
N ALA A 122 -1.93 17.00 -13.19
CA ALA A 122 -2.08 15.55 -13.07
C ALA A 122 -3.43 15.09 -13.64
N ARG A 123 -4.50 15.87 -13.41
CA ARG A 123 -5.83 15.58 -13.95
C ARG A 123 -5.85 15.62 -15.48
N LYS A 124 -5.27 16.66 -16.08
CA LYS A 124 -5.15 16.76 -17.55
C LYS A 124 -4.31 15.63 -18.12
N ALA A 125 -3.20 15.28 -17.45
CA ALA A 125 -2.31 14.23 -17.90
C ALA A 125 -2.93 12.83 -17.82
N CYS A 126 -3.76 12.56 -16.81
CA CYS A 126 -4.20 11.21 -16.48
C CYS A 126 -5.71 10.95 -16.60
N ALA A 127 -6.58 11.89 -16.27
CA ALA A 127 -8.03 11.66 -16.34
C ALA A 127 -8.55 11.89 -17.77
N GLU A 128 -8.16 12.99 -18.41
CA GLU A 128 -8.66 13.34 -19.75
C GLU A 128 -8.13 12.41 -20.85
N LYS A 129 -6.94 11.82 -20.66
CA LYS A 129 -6.36 10.83 -21.59
C LYS A 129 -7.01 9.44 -21.50
N ASN A 130 -7.65 9.12 -20.38
CA ASN A 130 -8.29 7.83 -20.13
C ASN A 130 -9.83 7.89 -20.23
N ALA A 131 -10.39 9.06 -20.54
CA ALA A 131 -11.83 9.27 -20.78
C ALA A 131 -12.21 9.13 -22.28
N GLN A 132 -11.24 8.81 -23.14
CA GLN A 132 -11.38 8.70 -24.59
C GLN A 132 -11.38 7.24 -25.04
#